data_AF-A0A117EGE2-F1
#
_entry.id   AF-A0A117EGE2-F1
#
_cell.length_a   1.000
_cell.length_b   1.000
_cell.length_c   1.000
_cell.angle_alpha   90.00
_cell.angle_beta   90.00
_cell.angle_gamma   90.00
#
_symmetry.space_group_name_H-M   'P 1'
#
loop_
_entity.id
_entity.type
_entity.pdbx_description
1 polymer ?
#
loop_
_entity_poly.entity_id
_entity_poly.type
_entity_poly.pdbx_seq_one_letter_code
_entity_poly.pdbx_strand_id
1 'polypeptide(L)'
;MLRRVLAIVGAVGGAVLLSGCGPEVLPLAGVTVDDAGSPRVLVRPCGDAGYTAPALTGWAGSWEDEPSEDETDTTVWETDGEWSGDADFPLFSPPAAWDAETRGEQRLLPGRTYAFTFYAHTDDQVNGAVTFTGSDLAELKPGRVWADDRVMSAKEFEERTERAC
;
A
#
# COMPACT_ATOMS: atom_id res chain seq x y z
N MET A 1 -2.54 70.86 20.74
CA MET A 1 -2.99 69.58 21.32
C MET A 1 -3.05 68.57 20.19
N LEU A 2 -2.22 67.52 20.29
CA LEU A 2 -1.78 66.66 19.19
C LEU A 2 -2.79 65.52 18.90
N ARG A 3 -2.81 65.12 17.63
CA ARG A 3 -3.67 64.10 17.00
C ARG A 3 -3.25 62.65 17.34
N ARG A 4 -4.26 61.77 17.44
CA ARG A 4 -4.42 60.43 16.80
C ARG A 4 -3.51 59.23 17.14
N VAL A 5 -4.21 58.14 17.53
CA VAL A 5 -4.21 56.75 16.98
C VAL A 5 -3.56 55.61 17.79
N LEU A 6 -4.29 54.48 17.73
CA LEU A 6 -4.24 53.17 18.43
C LEU A 6 -2.90 52.42 18.38
N ALA A 7 -2.72 51.51 19.37
CA ALA A 7 -2.32 50.12 19.10
C ALA A 7 -2.82 49.19 20.23
N ILE A 8 -3.83 48.36 19.92
CA ILE A 8 -4.21 47.19 20.73
C ILE A 8 -3.38 46.03 20.16
N VAL A 9 -2.45 45.51 20.96
CA VAL A 9 -1.63 44.35 20.58
C VAL A 9 -2.36 43.09 21.09
N GLY A 10 -2.98 42.36 20.16
CA GLY A 10 -3.54 41.04 20.40
C GLY A 10 -2.45 39.97 20.29
N ALA A 11 -2.28 39.17 21.35
CA ALA A 11 -1.47 37.97 21.32
C ALA A 11 -2.37 36.78 20.94
N VAL A 12 -2.31 36.37 19.68
CA VAL A 12 -2.87 35.09 19.24
C VAL A 12 -1.74 34.07 19.31
N GLY A 13 -1.75 33.24 20.36
CA GLY A 13 -0.86 32.10 20.50
C GLY A 13 -1.19 31.07 19.42
N GLY A 14 -0.32 30.96 18.41
CA GLY A 14 -0.42 29.95 17.37
C GLY A 14 -0.15 28.57 17.96
N ALA A 15 -1.15 27.69 17.92
CA ALA A 15 -0.95 26.26 18.09
C ALA A 15 -0.13 25.76 16.89
N VAL A 16 1.13 25.39 17.13
CA VAL A 16 1.93 24.66 16.15
C VAL A 16 1.39 23.24 16.13
N LEU A 17 0.51 22.96 15.17
CA LEU A 17 0.13 21.59 14.82
C LEU A 17 1.39 20.93 14.26
N LEU A 18 1.99 20.05 15.06
CA LEU A 18 3.01 19.10 14.60
C LEU A 18 2.31 18.16 13.61
N SER A 19 2.31 18.53 12.33
CA SER A 19 2.03 17.59 11.24
C SER A 19 3.10 16.52 11.33
N GLY A 20 2.72 15.36 11.88
CA GLY A 20 3.61 14.22 12.03
C GLY A 20 4.11 13.80 10.65
N CYS A 21 5.43 13.88 10.45
CA CYS A 21 6.10 13.14 9.39
C CYS A 21 6.05 11.66 9.78
N GLY A 22 4.92 11.01 9.53
CA GLY A 22 4.91 9.55 9.36
C GLY A 22 5.54 9.22 7.99
N PRO A 23 6.16 8.05 7.82
CA PRO A 23 6.59 7.61 6.50
C PRO A 23 5.37 7.61 5.59
N GLU A 24 5.44 8.37 4.50
CA GLU A 24 4.39 8.37 3.48
C GLU A 24 4.42 6.97 2.86
N VAL A 25 3.35 6.18 3.04
CA VAL A 25 3.22 4.91 2.34
C VAL A 25 3.13 5.24 0.87
N LEU A 26 4.21 5.00 0.15
CA LEU A 26 4.32 5.38 -1.24
C LEU A 26 3.43 4.45 -2.08
N PRO A 27 2.80 4.95 -3.16
CA PRO A 27 1.93 4.15 -4.03
C PRO A 27 2.76 3.24 -4.95
N LEU A 28 3.77 2.54 -4.43
CA LEU A 28 4.67 1.64 -5.15
C LEU A 28 4.10 0.22 -5.30
N ALA A 29 2.95 -0.05 -4.67
CA ALA A 29 2.16 -1.26 -4.84
C ALA A 29 0.75 -0.91 -5.32
N GLY A 30 0.16 -1.78 -6.13
CA GLY A 30 -1.23 -1.67 -6.56
C GLY A 30 -1.83 -3.04 -6.89
N VAL A 31 -3.16 -3.10 -6.99
CA VAL A 31 -3.88 -4.30 -7.42
C VAL A 31 -4.72 -3.97 -8.64
N THR A 32 -4.73 -4.88 -9.61
CA THR A 32 -5.55 -4.78 -10.81
C THR A 32 -6.29 -6.10 -11.05
N VAL A 33 -7.14 -6.12 -12.08
CA VAL A 33 -7.78 -7.34 -12.57
C VAL A 33 -7.47 -7.50 -14.05
N ASP A 34 -7.22 -8.74 -14.47
CA ASP A 34 -7.08 -9.07 -15.89
C ASP A 34 -8.44 -9.10 -16.61
N ASP A 35 -8.43 -9.37 -17.92
CA ASP A 35 -9.65 -9.46 -18.73
C ASP A 35 -10.61 -10.57 -18.28
N ALA A 36 -10.13 -11.57 -17.52
CA ALA A 36 -10.93 -12.62 -16.93
C ALA A 36 -11.46 -12.25 -15.52
N GLY A 37 -11.09 -11.08 -14.99
CA GLY A 37 -11.44 -10.64 -13.64
C GLY A 37 -10.55 -11.25 -12.56
N SER A 38 -9.41 -11.85 -12.92
CA SER A 38 -8.49 -12.45 -11.95
C SER A 38 -7.60 -11.37 -11.34
N PRO A 39 -7.46 -11.33 -10.00
CA PRO A 39 -6.70 -10.30 -9.33
C PRO A 39 -5.20 -10.45 -9.56
N ARG A 40 -4.52 -9.33 -9.79
CA ARG A 40 -3.07 -9.24 -10.02
C ARG A 40 -2.45 -8.14 -9.19
N VAL A 41 -1.23 -8.34 -8.75
CA VAL A 41 -0.44 -7.36 -8.00
C VAL A 41 0.51 -6.65 -8.96
N LEU A 42 0.68 -5.35 -8.76
CA LEU A 42 1.66 -4.50 -9.42
C LEU A 42 2.68 -4.04 -8.39
N VAL A 43 3.96 -4.24 -8.67
CA VAL A 43 5.11 -3.80 -7.87
C VAL A 43 5.91 -2.82 -8.71
N ARG A 44 6.19 -1.62 -8.17
CA ARG A 44 6.90 -0.53 -8.84
C ARG A 44 7.94 0.08 -7.89
N PRO A 45 9.06 -0.60 -7.61
CA PRO A 45 10.10 -0.02 -6.78
C PRO A 45 10.72 1.20 -7.48
N CYS A 46 11.35 2.09 -6.71
CA CYS A 46 11.99 3.27 -7.26
C CYS A 46 13.23 2.93 -8.10
N GLY A 47 13.14 3.10 -9.42
CA GLY A 47 14.26 2.85 -10.34
C GLY A 47 14.80 1.42 -10.19
N ASP A 48 16.11 1.29 -10.04
CA ASP A 48 16.78 -0.01 -9.84
C ASP A 48 16.86 -0.42 -8.34
N ALA A 49 16.10 0.23 -7.46
CA ALA A 49 16.11 -0.11 -6.04
C ALA A 49 15.61 -1.55 -5.82
N GLY A 50 16.36 -2.29 -5.01
CA GLY A 50 15.94 -3.59 -4.54
C GLY A 50 14.82 -3.49 -3.51
N TYR A 51 14.08 -4.58 -3.37
CA TYR A 51 13.08 -4.78 -2.31
C TYR A 51 13.15 -6.18 -1.74
N THR A 52 12.65 -6.33 -0.53
CA THR A 52 12.69 -7.57 0.24
C THR A 52 11.31 -7.94 0.77
N ALA A 53 11.18 -9.21 1.12
CA ALA A 53 10.01 -9.83 1.75
C ALA A 53 8.62 -9.37 1.22
N PRO A 54 8.33 -9.43 -0.10
CA PRO A 54 6.95 -9.41 -0.57
C PRO A 54 6.09 -10.42 0.16
N ALA A 55 4.96 -9.96 0.67
CA ALA A 55 4.03 -10.79 1.41
C ALA A 55 2.59 -10.37 1.12
N LEU A 56 1.68 -11.35 1.25
CA LEU A 56 0.24 -11.13 1.28
C LEU A 56 -0.28 -11.60 2.64
N THR A 57 -0.90 -10.69 3.37
CA THR A 57 -1.65 -11.00 4.59
C THR A 57 -3.14 -10.82 4.34
N GLY A 58 -3.96 -11.46 5.16
CA GLY A 58 -5.40 -11.27 5.12
C GLY A 58 -6.09 -11.65 6.41
N TRP A 59 -7.06 -10.86 6.83
CA TRP A 59 -7.80 -11.01 8.09
C TRP A 59 -9.29 -10.72 7.90
N ALA A 60 -10.10 -11.11 8.89
CA ALA A 60 -11.53 -10.86 8.85
C ALA A 60 -11.85 -9.45 9.31
N GLY A 61 -12.88 -8.83 8.70
CA GLY A 61 -13.28 -7.46 9.05
C GLY A 61 -12.58 -6.41 8.20
N SER A 62 -12.56 -5.19 8.72
CA SER A 62 -11.99 -4.00 8.09
C SER A 62 -10.49 -3.86 8.37
N TRP A 63 -9.86 -2.86 7.77
CA TRP A 63 -8.47 -2.50 8.08
C TRP A 63 -8.26 -2.17 9.57
N GLU A 64 -9.25 -1.56 10.22
CA GLU A 64 -9.18 -1.22 11.66
C GLU A 64 -9.20 -2.46 12.56
N ASP A 65 -9.58 -3.61 12.00
CA ASP A 65 -9.61 -4.91 12.68
C ASP A 65 -8.34 -5.74 12.41
N GLU A 66 -7.28 -5.15 11.85
CA GLU A 66 -6.00 -5.84 11.66
C GLU A 66 -5.50 -6.37 13.03
N PRO A 67 -5.35 -7.70 13.17
CA PRO A 67 -4.87 -8.28 14.43
C PRO A 67 -3.38 -7.98 14.60
N SER A 68 -2.92 -7.87 15.86
CA SER A 68 -1.49 -7.79 16.11
C SER A 68 -0.78 -9.09 15.72
N GLU A 69 0.50 -8.98 15.36
CA GLU A 69 1.32 -10.13 14.91
C GLU A 69 1.34 -11.29 15.93
N ASP A 70 1.22 -10.97 17.22
CA ASP A 70 1.19 -11.95 18.32
C ASP A 70 -0.16 -12.66 18.50
N GLU A 71 -1.24 -12.14 17.91
CA GLU A 71 -2.61 -12.63 18.15
C GLU A 71 -3.04 -13.74 17.19
N THR A 72 -2.68 -13.64 15.90
CA THR A 72 -3.07 -14.61 14.87
C THR A 72 -2.16 -14.49 13.66
N ASP A 73 -1.71 -15.62 13.12
CA ASP A 73 -1.04 -15.67 11.83
C ASP A 73 -2.05 -15.32 10.71
N THR A 74 -1.88 -14.13 10.12
CA THR A 74 -2.68 -13.63 8.99
C THR A 74 -2.02 -13.88 7.64
N THR A 75 -0.88 -14.56 7.62
CA THR A 75 -0.09 -14.82 6.40
C THR A 75 -0.89 -15.66 5.42
N VAL A 76 -1.08 -15.11 4.22
CA VAL A 76 -1.60 -15.86 3.07
C VAL A 76 -0.43 -16.53 2.36
N TRP A 77 0.57 -15.73 2.00
CA TRP A 77 1.87 -16.19 1.55
C TRP A 77 2.93 -15.13 1.85
N GLU A 78 4.17 -15.56 1.99
CA GLU A 78 5.33 -14.69 2.20
C GLU A 78 6.56 -15.22 1.47
N THR A 79 7.60 -14.43 1.41
CA THR A 79 8.84 -14.77 0.72
C THR A 79 10.03 -14.32 1.56
N ASP A 80 11.12 -15.07 1.45
CA ASP A 80 12.41 -14.71 2.01
C ASP A 80 13.39 -14.46 0.87
N GLY A 81 13.83 -13.21 0.72
CA GLY A 81 14.74 -12.86 -0.36
C GLY A 81 14.79 -11.39 -0.70
N GLU A 82 15.55 -11.12 -1.76
CA GLU A 82 15.73 -9.81 -2.34
C GLU A 82 15.53 -9.87 -3.84
N TRP A 83 14.77 -8.91 -4.35
CA TRP A 83 14.46 -8.77 -5.76
C TRP A 83 14.61 -7.31 -6.18
N SER A 84 14.55 -7.06 -7.49
CA SER A 84 14.62 -5.71 -8.06
C SER A 84 13.76 -5.63 -9.31
N GLY A 85 13.43 -4.40 -9.69
CA GLY A 85 12.63 -4.11 -10.86
C GLY A 85 11.13 -4.37 -10.68
N ASP A 86 10.36 -3.91 -11.65
CA ASP A 86 8.91 -4.02 -11.64
C ASP A 86 8.45 -5.48 -11.71
N ALA A 87 7.32 -5.77 -11.05
CA ALA A 87 6.65 -7.05 -11.15
C ALA A 87 5.14 -6.90 -11.40
N ASP A 88 4.58 -7.86 -12.14
CA ASP A 88 3.15 -8.02 -12.37
C ASP A 88 2.83 -9.51 -12.36
N PHE A 89 2.04 -9.97 -11.38
CA PHE A 89 1.75 -11.39 -11.17
C PHE A 89 0.35 -11.62 -10.57
N PRO A 90 -0.25 -12.82 -10.74
CA PRO A 90 -1.51 -13.16 -10.09
C PRO A 90 -1.40 -13.12 -8.56
N LEU A 91 -2.39 -12.54 -7.89
CA LEU A 91 -2.36 -12.26 -6.45
C LEU A 91 -2.02 -13.47 -5.56
N PHE A 92 -2.49 -14.67 -5.93
CA PHE A 92 -2.28 -15.92 -5.20
C PHE A 92 -1.29 -16.86 -5.90
N SER A 93 -0.46 -16.33 -6.79
CA SER A 93 0.59 -17.08 -7.48
C SER A 93 1.79 -16.16 -7.71
N PRO A 94 2.55 -15.85 -6.64
CA PRO A 94 3.76 -15.06 -6.75
C PRO A 94 4.76 -15.70 -7.74
N PRO A 95 5.70 -14.91 -8.30
CA PRO A 95 6.72 -15.44 -9.20
C PRO A 95 7.43 -16.64 -8.60
N ALA A 96 7.59 -17.72 -9.39
CA ALA A 96 8.18 -18.97 -8.88
C ALA A 96 9.61 -18.78 -8.33
N ALA A 97 10.37 -17.82 -8.87
CA ALA A 97 11.71 -17.48 -8.41
C ALA A 97 11.75 -16.79 -7.03
N TRP A 98 10.60 -16.46 -6.46
CA TRP A 98 10.49 -15.93 -5.10
C TRP A 98 10.35 -17.04 -4.06
N ASP A 99 10.17 -18.30 -4.49
CA ASP A 99 10.07 -19.48 -3.63
C ASP A 99 9.11 -19.28 -2.44
N ALA A 100 7.94 -18.68 -2.70
CA ALA A 100 7.02 -18.24 -1.66
C ALA A 100 6.47 -19.37 -0.79
N GLU A 101 6.47 -19.14 0.53
CA GLU A 101 5.81 -19.99 1.50
C GLU A 101 4.32 -19.65 1.56
N THR A 102 3.47 -20.65 1.33
CA THR A 102 2.00 -20.49 1.39
C THR A 102 1.47 -21.03 2.71
N ARG A 103 0.70 -20.22 3.44
CA ARG A 103 0.11 -20.60 4.74
C ARG A 103 -1.42 -20.50 4.77
N GLY A 104 -1.98 -19.46 4.16
CA GLY A 104 -3.42 -19.20 4.13
C GLY A 104 -4.14 -19.71 2.88
N GLU A 105 -5.44 -19.44 2.80
CA GLU A 105 -6.28 -19.76 1.64
C GLU A 105 -5.85 -18.95 0.40
N GLN A 106 -5.56 -19.64 -0.70
CA GLN A 106 -5.10 -19.04 -1.96
C GLN A 106 -6.25 -18.55 -2.85
N ARG A 107 -7.16 -17.79 -2.25
CA ARG A 107 -8.32 -17.18 -2.92
C ARG A 107 -8.90 -16.05 -2.08
N LEU A 108 -9.63 -15.15 -2.74
CA LEU A 108 -10.42 -14.14 -2.06
C LEU A 108 -11.55 -14.79 -1.26
N LEU A 109 -11.64 -14.44 0.01
CA LEU A 109 -12.71 -14.85 0.91
C LEU A 109 -13.62 -13.66 1.20
N PRO A 110 -14.96 -13.86 1.22
CA PRO A 110 -15.89 -12.80 1.58
C PRO A 110 -15.62 -12.23 2.98
N GLY A 111 -15.79 -10.91 3.14
CA GLY A 111 -15.67 -10.25 4.46
C GLY A 111 -14.25 -10.19 5.01
N ARG A 112 -13.23 -10.36 4.16
CA ARG A 112 -11.82 -10.19 4.52
C ARG A 112 -11.21 -8.95 3.88
N THR A 113 -10.28 -8.36 4.63
CA THR A 113 -9.32 -7.37 4.15
C THR A 113 -8.01 -8.08 3.86
N TYR A 114 -7.31 -7.65 2.82
CA TYR A 114 -6.00 -8.14 2.40
C TYR A 114 -5.04 -6.96 2.31
N ALA A 115 -3.78 -7.21 2.65
CA ALA A 115 -2.68 -6.28 2.41
C ALA A 115 -1.54 -6.98 1.69
N PHE A 116 -1.10 -6.39 0.59
CA PHE A 116 0.16 -6.76 -0.05
C PHE A 116 1.21 -5.72 0.31
N THR A 117 2.38 -6.18 0.76
CA THR A 117 3.50 -5.32 1.17
C THR A 117 4.81 -5.81 0.59
N PHE A 118 5.76 -4.90 0.41
CA PHE A 118 7.18 -5.20 0.22
C PHE A 118 8.03 -4.09 0.85
N TYR A 119 9.25 -4.44 1.25
CA TYR A 119 10.11 -3.58 2.06
C TYR A 119 11.31 -3.05 1.28
N ALA A 120 11.86 -1.93 1.73
CA ALA A 120 13.11 -1.43 1.19
C ALA A 120 14.26 -2.30 1.72
N HIS A 121 15.43 -2.23 1.08
CA HIS A 121 16.62 -2.97 1.54
C HIS A 121 17.03 -2.62 2.99
N THR A 122 16.62 -1.45 3.51
CA THR A 122 16.64 -1.14 4.94
C THR A 122 15.32 -1.59 5.55
N ASP A 123 15.43 -2.63 6.36
CA ASP A 123 14.46 -3.58 6.90
C ASP A 123 13.41 -3.00 7.88
N ASP A 124 13.33 -1.69 8.05
CA ASP A 124 12.40 -1.01 8.95
C ASP A 124 11.33 -0.15 8.25
N GLN A 125 11.38 -0.05 6.92
CA GLN A 125 10.46 0.80 6.14
C GLN A 125 9.79 0.05 4.99
N VAL A 126 8.46 0.00 5.06
CA VAL A 126 7.60 -0.45 3.95
C VAL A 126 7.89 0.44 2.74
N ASN A 127 8.27 -0.19 1.63
CA ASN A 127 8.56 0.52 0.39
C ASN A 127 7.28 0.71 -0.43
N GLY A 128 6.46 -0.34 -0.51
CA GLY A 128 5.12 -0.26 -1.10
C GLY A 128 4.13 -1.14 -0.36
N ALA A 129 2.91 -0.63 -0.21
CA ALA A 129 1.79 -1.37 0.33
C ALA A 129 0.49 -1.03 -0.38
N VAL A 130 -0.42 -2.01 -0.43
CA VAL A 130 -1.79 -1.81 -0.88
C VAL A 130 -2.73 -2.67 -0.06
N THR A 131 -3.74 -2.02 0.50
CA THR A 131 -4.83 -2.67 1.24
C THR A 131 -6.08 -2.68 0.38
N PHE A 132 -6.82 -3.79 0.37
CA PHE A 132 -8.01 -3.96 -0.44
C PHE A 132 -8.92 -5.06 0.10
N THR A 133 -10.17 -5.04 -0.34
CA THR A 133 -11.15 -6.09 -0.12
C THR A 133 -11.53 -6.78 -1.43
N GLY A 134 -12.14 -7.96 -1.33
CA GLY A 134 -12.74 -8.60 -2.51
C GLY A 134 -13.82 -7.74 -3.20
N SER A 135 -14.49 -6.86 -2.45
CA SER A 135 -15.49 -5.94 -2.99
C SER A 135 -14.86 -4.84 -3.84
N ASP A 136 -13.72 -4.29 -3.40
CA ASP A 136 -12.99 -3.26 -4.15
C ASP A 136 -12.54 -3.80 -5.52
N LEU A 137 -12.10 -5.06 -5.54
CA LEU A 137 -11.69 -5.75 -6.77
C LEU A 137 -12.86 -6.16 -7.65
N ALA A 138 -14.03 -6.48 -7.08
CA ALA A 138 -15.23 -6.83 -7.84
C ALA A 138 -15.80 -5.65 -8.64
N GLU A 139 -15.57 -4.42 -8.18
CA GLU A 139 -15.96 -3.19 -8.90
C GLU A 139 -14.89 -2.71 -9.88
N LEU A 140 -13.68 -3.29 -9.81
CA LEU A 140 -12.54 -2.90 -10.63
C LEU A 140 -12.73 -3.37 -12.07
N LYS A 141 -12.59 -2.45 -13.01
CA LYS A 141 -12.61 -2.76 -14.45
C LYS A 141 -11.20 -3.10 -14.94
N PRO A 142 -11.04 -3.96 -15.95
CA PRO A 142 -9.75 -4.17 -16.60
C PRO A 142 -9.09 -2.84 -17.01
N GLY A 143 -7.78 -2.72 -16.78
CA GLY A 143 -7.00 -1.49 -17.02
C GLY A 143 -7.15 -0.41 -15.94
N ARG A 144 -7.90 -0.68 -14.87
CA ARG A 144 -7.94 0.14 -13.65
C ARG A 144 -7.08 -0.48 -12.56
N VAL A 145 -6.53 0.36 -11.71
CA VAL A 145 -5.69 -0.03 -10.58
C VAL A 145 -6.33 0.48 -9.30
N TRP A 146 -6.40 -0.38 -8.30
CA TRP A 146 -6.66 -0.02 -6.91
C TRP A 146 -5.33 0.20 -6.21
N ALA A 147 -5.11 1.42 -5.73
CA ALA A 147 -3.96 1.81 -4.92
C ALA A 147 -4.34 3.10 -4.17
N ASP A 148 -3.71 3.40 -3.03
CA ASP A 148 -4.00 4.63 -2.27
C ASP A 148 -5.51 4.79 -1.97
N ASP A 149 -6.14 3.68 -1.57
CA ASP A 149 -7.56 3.54 -1.23
C ASP A 149 -8.55 4.04 -2.28
N ARG A 150 -8.15 4.00 -3.57
CA ARG A 150 -9.00 4.48 -4.66
C ARG A 150 -8.72 3.79 -6.00
N VAL A 151 -9.71 3.84 -6.87
CA VAL A 151 -9.59 3.37 -8.25
C VAL A 151 -8.98 4.45 -9.14
N MET A 152 -7.82 4.18 -9.74
CA MET A 152 -7.16 5.04 -10.73
C MET A 152 -6.92 4.33 -12.06
N SER A 153 -6.46 5.08 -13.07
CA SER A 153 -6.01 4.47 -14.33
C SER A 153 -4.61 3.88 -14.16
N ALA A 154 -4.24 2.88 -14.95
CA ALA A 154 -2.87 2.35 -14.95
C ALA A 154 -1.82 3.46 -15.17
N LYS A 155 -2.08 4.39 -16.10
CA LYS A 155 -1.19 5.54 -16.34
C LYS A 155 -1.05 6.44 -15.11
N GLU A 156 -2.13 6.73 -14.41
CA GLU A 156 -2.09 7.56 -13.21
C GLU A 156 -1.34 6.89 -12.06
N PHE A 157 -1.43 5.56 -11.97
CA PHE A 157 -0.61 4.78 -11.05
C PHE A 157 0.88 4.92 -11.37
N GLU A 158 1.29 4.73 -12.63
CA GLU A 158 2.69 4.91 -13.05
C GLU A 158 3.19 6.36 -12.83
N GLU A 159 2.37 7.38 -13.11
CA GLU A 159 2.77 8.79 -12.86
C GLU A 159 2.93 9.11 -11.36
N ARG A 160 2.28 8.34 -10.48
CA ARG A 160 2.39 8.48 -9.03
C ARG A 160 3.59 7.72 -8.48
N THR A 161 3.86 6.52 -8.99
CA THR A 161 5.04 5.73 -8.64
C THR A 161 6.31 6.49 -9.03
N GLU A 162 6.36 7.04 -10.24
CA GLU A 162 7.49 7.87 -10.70
C GLU A 162 7.72 9.12 -9.83
N ARG A 163 6.63 9.74 -9.33
CA ARG A 163 6.73 10.94 -8.48
C ARG A 163 7.17 10.65 -7.06
N ALA A 164 6.96 9.42 -6.60
CA ALA A 164 7.27 9.01 -5.24
C ALA A 164 8.78 8.79 -4.99
N CYS A 165 9.64 8.85 -6.02
CA CYS A 165 11.03 8.33 -5.99
C CYS A 165 12.18 9.36 -5.89
#